data_AF-A0A970BW91-F1
#
_entry.id   AF-A0A970BW91-F1
#
_cell.length_a   1.000
_cell.length_b   1.000
_cell.length_c   1.000
_cell.angle_alpha   90.00
_cell.angle_beta   90.00
_cell.angle_gamma   90.00
#
_symmetry.space_group_name_H-M   'P 1'
#
loop_
_entity.id
_entity.type
_entity.pdbx_description
1 polymer ?
#
loop_
_entity_poly.entity_id
_entity_poly.type
_entity_poly.pdbx_seq_one_letter_code
_entity_poly.pdbx_strand_id
1 'polypeptide(L)'
;MSDQQESRHVLLTGSVPLGSAEEVFLTVADTLGERAKWVPDGETGERIGWIGFQSERLAAVPELELVPKNEIAYAQELPTIRVKEGAKPEDIRITNLGYAEAAKESFQVFDRLQQEGRIPKSWKFQVSLPTPLATVGAFLQLQDQQAVEPAYEEALLNELQEI
;
A
#
# COMPACT_ATOMS: atom_id res chain seq x y z
N MET A 1 -33.40 -32.71 4.74
CA MET A 1 -31.99 -32.61 4.38
C MET A 1 -31.69 -31.13 4.32
N SER A 2 -30.98 -30.56 5.29
CA SER A 2 -30.64 -29.14 5.23
C SER A 2 -29.57 -28.97 4.16
N ASP A 3 -29.82 -28.11 3.18
CA ASP A 3 -28.78 -27.59 2.30
C ASP A 3 -27.68 -26.99 3.19
N GLN A 4 -26.57 -27.71 3.36
CA GLN A 4 -25.33 -27.11 3.82
C GLN A 4 -24.86 -26.22 2.68
N GLN A 5 -25.28 -24.97 2.71
CA GLN A 5 -24.74 -23.95 1.83
C GLN A 5 -23.25 -23.85 2.13
N GLU A 6 -22.40 -24.34 1.22
CA GLU A 6 -20.94 -24.24 1.37
C GLU A 6 -20.58 -22.79 1.70
N SER A 7 -19.93 -22.58 2.84
CA SER A 7 -19.52 -21.25 3.27
C SER A 7 -18.47 -20.72 2.30
N ARG A 8 -18.86 -19.76 1.45
CA ARG A 8 -17.93 -19.07 0.56
C ARG A 8 -17.07 -18.13 1.38
N HIS A 9 -15.75 -18.22 1.21
CA HIS A 9 -14.84 -17.23 1.76
C HIS A 9 -14.93 -15.92 0.97
N VAL A 10 -14.68 -14.82 1.67
CA VAL A 10 -14.58 -13.47 1.11
C VAL A 10 -13.12 -13.05 1.13
N LEU A 11 -12.63 -12.54 -0.01
CA LEU A 11 -11.33 -11.90 -0.12
C LEU A 11 -11.55 -10.38 -0.08
N LEU A 12 -10.86 -9.70 0.84
CA LEU A 12 -10.71 -8.26 0.87
C LEU A 12 -9.36 -7.90 0.24
N THR A 13 -9.32 -6.92 -0.65
CA THR A 13 -8.13 -6.67 -1.50
C THR A 13 -7.14 -5.67 -0.90
N GLY A 14 -7.48 -4.95 0.16
CA GLY A 14 -6.64 -3.90 0.73
C GLY A 14 -7.51 -2.82 1.35
N SER A 15 -7.65 -1.70 0.65
CA SER A 15 -8.30 -0.49 1.17
C SER A 15 -9.77 -0.68 1.60
N VAL A 16 -10.13 -0.06 2.72
CA VAL A 16 -11.48 0.03 3.26
C VAL A 16 -11.68 1.46 3.75
N PRO A 17 -12.75 2.19 3.35
CA PRO A 17 -12.90 3.63 3.59
C PRO A 17 -13.38 3.92 5.03
N LEU A 18 -12.59 3.52 6.02
CA LEU A 18 -12.82 3.72 7.45
C LEU A 18 -11.66 4.53 8.07
N GLY A 19 -11.83 4.98 9.30
CA GLY A 19 -10.92 5.95 9.93
C GLY A 19 -9.63 5.35 10.48
N SER A 20 -9.58 4.03 10.73
CA SER A 20 -8.40 3.35 11.29
C SER A 20 -8.40 1.85 11.04
N ALA A 21 -7.24 1.21 11.16
CA ALA A 21 -7.11 -0.25 11.13
C ALA A 21 -7.97 -0.96 12.20
N GLU A 22 -8.08 -0.40 13.42
CA GLU A 22 -8.96 -0.96 14.47
C GLU A 22 -10.42 -0.97 14.03
N GLU A 23 -10.90 0.15 13.48
CA GLU A 23 -12.27 0.24 12.96
C GLU A 23 -12.50 -0.78 11.85
N VAL A 24 -11.56 -0.92 10.91
CA VAL A 24 -11.62 -1.92 9.83
C VAL A 24 -11.72 -3.33 10.39
N PHE A 25 -10.81 -3.73 11.29
CA PHE A 25 -10.80 -5.08 11.84
C PHE A 25 -12.10 -5.42 12.58
N LEU A 26 -12.61 -4.49 13.39
CA LEU A 26 -13.86 -4.67 14.13
C LEU A 26 -15.07 -4.75 13.21
N THR A 27 -15.16 -3.86 12.21
CA THR A 27 -16.27 -3.87 11.24
C THR A 27 -16.25 -5.15 10.40
N VAL A 28 -15.08 -5.60 9.95
CA VAL A 28 -14.96 -6.86 9.21
C VAL A 28 -15.33 -8.05 10.09
N ALA A 29 -15.00 -8.02 11.40
CA ALA A 29 -15.28 -9.12 12.30
C ALA A 29 -16.78 -9.25 12.54
N ASP A 30 -17.46 -8.12 12.77
CA ASP A 30 -18.91 -8.04 12.92
C ASP A 30 -19.66 -8.47 11.63
N THR A 31 -19.17 -8.03 10.47
CA THR A 31 -19.88 -8.23 9.19
C THR A 31 -19.60 -9.59 8.55
N LEU A 32 -18.33 -10.00 8.51
CA LEU A 32 -17.88 -11.17 7.76
C LEU A 32 -17.49 -12.34 8.66
N GLY A 33 -16.99 -12.07 9.87
CA GLY A 33 -16.54 -13.09 10.82
C GLY A 33 -15.59 -14.11 10.16
N GLU A 34 -15.85 -15.39 10.37
CA GLU A 34 -15.07 -16.51 9.82
C GLU A 34 -15.11 -16.64 8.28
N ARG A 35 -15.97 -15.87 7.59
CA ARG A 35 -15.96 -15.86 6.11
C ARG A 35 -14.75 -15.12 5.55
N ALA A 36 -14.19 -14.17 6.30
CA ALA A 36 -12.91 -13.56 6.00
C ALA A 36 -11.80 -14.39 6.68
N LYS A 37 -10.78 -14.79 5.92
CA LYS A 37 -9.62 -15.52 6.46
C LYS A 37 -8.37 -14.67 6.55
N TRP A 38 -8.21 -13.76 5.58
CA TRP A 38 -7.13 -12.79 5.51
C TRP A 38 -7.77 -11.41 5.51
N VAL A 39 -7.33 -10.56 6.42
CA VAL A 39 -7.97 -9.26 6.65
C VAL A 39 -6.92 -8.16 6.54
N PRO A 40 -7.10 -7.21 5.59
CA PRO A 40 -6.23 -6.05 5.46
C PRO A 40 -6.54 -5.02 6.55
N ASP A 41 -5.58 -4.15 6.82
CA ASP A 41 -5.75 -2.98 7.70
C ASP A 41 -6.62 -1.87 7.10
N GLY A 42 -7.02 -2.01 5.83
CA GLY A 42 -7.84 -1.05 5.12
C GLY A 42 -7.10 0.17 4.57
N GLU A 43 -5.77 0.22 4.66
CA GLU A 43 -4.95 1.31 4.09
C GLU A 43 -5.45 2.71 4.50
N THR A 44 -5.77 2.88 5.79
CA THR A 44 -6.37 4.11 6.32
C THR A 44 -5.34 5.25 6.46
N GLY A 45 -5.81 6.47 6.74
CA GLY A 45 -4.94 7.63 6.99
C GLY A 45 -4.30 8.17 5.71
N GLU A 46 -2.98 8.43 5.73
CA GLU A 46 -2.26 8.92 4.54
C GLU A 46 -2.33 7.95 3.35
N ARG A 47 -2.50 6.64 3.62
CA ARG A 47 -2.57 5.60 2.60
C ARG A 47 -3.95 5.44 1.95
N ILE A 48 -4.91 6.29 2.31
CA ILE A 48 -6.20 6.31 1.62
C ILE A 48 -5.98 6.68 0.14
N GLY A 49 -6.62 5.95 -0.77
CA GLY A 49 -6.35 6.13 -2.21
C GLY A 49 -5.10 5.39 -2.71
N TRP A 50 -4.72 4.29 -2.04
CA TRP A 50 -3.72 3.33 -2.51
C TRP A 50 -2.30 3.94 -2.59
N ILE A 51 -1.71 4.03 -3.77
CA ILE A 51 -0.35 4.55 -3.99
C ILE A 51 -0.25 6.08 -3.88
N GLY A 52 -1.35 6.79 -3.60
CA GLY A 52 -1.38 8.26 -3.53
C GLY A 52 -0.27 8.88 -2.66
N PHE A 53 -0.05 8.33 -1.47
CA PHE A 53 0.97 8.79 -0.53
C PHE A 53 2.41 8.66 -1.03
N GLN A 54 2.65 7.84 -2.06
CA GLN A 54 3.99 7.66 -2.65
C GLN A 54 4.48 8.89 -3.40
N SER A 55 3.57 9.77 -3.84
CA SER A 55 3.94 11.03 -4.48
C SER A 55 4.85 11.88 -3.58
N GLU A 56 4.51 11.99 -2.29
CA GLU A 56 5.31 12.74 -1.32
C GLU A 56 6.65 12.04 -1.02
N ARG A 57 6.66 10.69 -0.97
CA ARG A 57 7.88 9.89 -0.77
C ARG A 57 8.87 10.06 -1.92
N LEU A 58 8.38 10.02 -3.16
CA LEU A 58 9.18 10.22 -4.36
C LEU A 58 9.65 11.66 -4.50
N ALA A 59 8.81 12.66 -4.18
CA ALA A 59 9.19 14.06 -4.22
C ALA A 59 10.29 14.43 -3.19
N ALA A 60 10.44 13.63 -2.13
CA ALA A 60 11.50 13.80 -1.14
C ALA A 60 12.86 13.24 -1.59
N VAL A 61 12.92 12.48 -2.69
CA VAL A 61 14.18 11.92 -3.23
C VAL A 61 15.01 13.05 -3.85
N PRO A 62 16.28 13.25 -3.44
CA PRO A 62 17.08 14.39 -3.89
C PRO A 62 17.27 14.49 -5.40
N GLU A 63 17.29 13.37 -6.10
CA GLU A 63 17.49 13.27 -7.55
C GLU A 63 16.19 13.48 -8.35
N LEU A 64 15.03 13.52 -7.67
CA LEU A 64 13.73 13.68 -8.30
C LEU A 64 13.15 15.07 -8.05
N GLU A 65 12.34 15.56 -8.98
CA GLU A 65 11.59 16.80 -8.81
C GLU A 65 10.15 16.70 -9.34
N LEU A 66 9.25 17.40 -8.66
CA LEU A 66 7.90 17.63 -9.14
C LEU A 66 7.94 18.63 -10.29
N VAL A 67 7.23 18.31 -11.36
CA VAL A 67 7.02 19.18 -12.50
C VAL A 67 5.53 19.40 -12.75
N PRO A 68 5.16 20.55 -13.34
CA PRO A 68 3.79 20.81 -13.76
C PRO A 68 3.23 19.67 -14.61
N LYS A 69 1.91 19.50 -14.58
CA LYS A 69 1.15 18.38 -15.16
C LYS A 69 1.62 17.98 -16.57
N ASN A 70 1.61 16.67 -16.83
CA ASN A 70 1.84 16.09 -18.14
C ASN A 70 0.67 15.13 -18.50
N GLU A 71 0.51 14.83 -19.79
CA GLU A 71 -0.58 14.01 -20.36
C GLU A 71 -0.46 12.50 -20.04
N ILE A 72 -0.28 12.10 -18.77
CA ILE A 72 -0.27 10.68 -18.39
C ILE A 72 -1.73 10.21 -18.18
N ALA A 73 -2.11 9.10 -18.84
CA ALA A 73 -3.50 8.65 -19.00
C ALA A 73 -4.26 8.37 -17.69
N TYR A 74 -3.57 8.00 -16.60
CA TYR A 74 -4.22 7.57 -15.34
C TYR A 74 -4.26 8.65 -14.26
N ALA A 75 -3.49 9.73 -14.39
CA ALA A 75 -3.29 10.75 -13.36
C ALA A 75 -3.27 12.17 -13.96
N GLN A 76 -4.17 12.45 -14.91
CA GLN A 76 -4.21 13.71 -15.67
C GLN A 76 -4.25 14.99 -14.81
N GLU A 77 -4.65 14.88 -13.54
CA GLU A 77 -4.81 16.00 -12.61
C GLU A 77 -3.69 16.11 -11.55
N LEU A 78 -2.74 15.17 -11.50
CA LEU A 78 -1.66 15.18 -10.51
C LEU A 78 -0.35 15.74 -11.09
N PRO A 79 0.47 16.45 -10.30
CA PRO A 79 1.85 16.77 -10.68
C PRO A 79 2.61 15.49 -11.05
N THR A 80 3.47 15.58 -12.07
CA THR A 80 4.33 14.45 -12.44
C THR A 80 5.71 14.63 -11.83
N ILE A 81 6.44 13.53 -11.66
CA ILE A 81 7.80 13.51 -11.13
C ILE A 81 8.75 13.18 -12.29
N ARG A 82 9.91 13.82 -12.32
CA ARG A 82 10.98 13.49 -13.26
C ARG A 82 12.32 13.41 -12.55
N VAL A 83 13.31 12.82 -13.22
CA VAL A 83 14.71 12.90 -12.78
C VAL A 83 15.22 14.33 -13.04
N LYS A 84 15.92 14.92 -12.07
CA LYS A 84 16.51 16.26 -12.19
C LYS A 84 17.57 16.29 -13.29
N GLU A 85 17.69 17.44 -13.96
CA GLU A 85 18.74 17.66 -14.95
C GLU A 85 20.13 17.43 -14.34
N GLY A 86 20.93 16.56 -14.97
CA GLY A 86 22.27 16.20 -14.51
C GLY A 86 22.33 15.17 -13.37
N ALA A 87 21.19 14.76 -12.80
CA ALA A 87 21.15 13.62 -11.89
C ALA A 87 21.33 12.32 -12.66
N LYS A 88 22.00 11.35 -12.03
CA LYS A 88 22.26 10.04 -12.64
C LYS A 88 21.34 8.99 -12.04
N PRO A 89 20.77 8.06 -12.84
CA PRO A 89 19.92 6.99 -12.33
C PRO A 89 20.59 6.18 -11.21
N GLU A 90 21.90 5.93 -11.34
CA GLU A 90 22.68 5.20 -10.34
C GLU A 90 22.85 5.91 -8.99
N ASP A 91 22.51 7.19 -8.88
CA ASP A 91 22.56 7.96 -7.63
C ASP A 91 21.20 7.98 -6.90
N ILE A 92 20.12 7.57 -7.57
CA ILE A 92 18.77 7.53 -7.00
C ILE A 92 18.74 6.49 -5.87
N ARG A 93 18.47 6.94 -4.64
CA ARG A 93 18.31 6.09 -3.47
C ARG A 93 16.99 6.38 -2.79
N ILE A 94 16.15 5.36 -2.71
CA ILE A 94 14.88 5.41 -1.99
C ILE A 94 15.02 4.52 -0.75
N THR A 95 14.90 5.12 0.43
CA THR A 95 15.21 4.42 1.69
C THR A 95 13.98 4.09 2.54
N ASN A 96 12.84 4.76 2.29
CA ASN A 96 11.60 4.52 3.02
C ASN A 96 10.40 4.85 2.11
N LEU A 97 9.62 3.83 1.77
CA LEU A 97 8.34 3.90 1.07
C LEU A 97 7.15 3.95 2.05
N GLY A 98 7.34 3.47 3.29
CA GLY A 98 6.39 3.55 4.39
C GLY A 98 5.44 2.35 4.50
N TYR A 99 5.57 1.33 3.64
CA TYR A 99 4.72 0.13 3.71
C TYR A 99 5.07 -0.75 4.91
N ALA A 100 6.36 -0.97 5.16
CA ALA A 100 6.82 -1.78 6.30
C ALA A 100 6.42 -1.16 7.64
N GLU A 101 6.59 0.16 7.80
CA GLU A 101 6.17 0.90 9.00
C GLU A 101 4.65 0.75 9.22
N ALA A 102 3.84 1.01 8.19
CA ALA A 102 2.39 0.90 8.28
C ALA A 102 1.90 -0.52 8.58
N ALA A 103 2.56 -1.54 8.02
CA ALA A 103 2.26 -2.95 8.28
C ALA A 103 2.54 -3.33 9.74
N LYS A 104 3.70 -2.92 10.29
CA LYS A 104 4.08 -3.17 11.69
C LYS A 104 3.12 -2.49 12.65
N GLU A 105 2.77 -1.22 12.41
CA GLU A 105 1.81 -0.48 13.22
C GLU A 105 0.42 -1.14 13.22
N SER A 106 -0.08 -1.50 12.04
CA SER A 106 -1.39 -2.14 11.91
C SER A 106 -1.41 -3.55 12.49
N PHE A 107 -0.30 -4.29 12.39
CA PHE A 107 -0.17 -5.61 13.01
C PHE A 107 -0.23 -5.55 14.53
N GLN A 108 0.34 -4.53 15.17
CA GLN A 108 0.21 -4.34 16.63
C GLN A 108 -1.26 -4.21 17.06
N VAL A 109 -2.07 -3.51 16.26
CA VAL A 109 -3.51 -3.40 16.49
C VAL A 109 -4.20 -4.76 16.26
N PHE A 110 -3.89 -5.44 15.17
CA PHE A 110 -4.44 -6.76 14.85
C PHE A 110 -4.16 -7.78 15.96
N ASP A 111 -2.89 -7.92 16.37
CA ASP A 111 -2.45 -8.85 17.41
C ASP A 111 -3.15 -8.56 18.75
N ARG A 112 -3.19 -7.28 19.17
CA ARG A 112 -3.93 -6.87 20.36
C ARG A 112 -5.40 -7.27 20.30
N LEU A 113 -6.11 -6.96 19.21
CA LEU A 113 -7.53 -7.31 19.09
C LEU A 113 -7.76 -8.82 19.08
N GLN A 114 -6.84 -9.60 18.50
CA GLN A 114 -6.93 -11.06 18.50
C GLN A 114 -6.69 -11.64 19.90
N GLN A 115 -5.73 -11.08 20.66
CA GLN A 115 -5.48 -11.46 22.06
C GLN A 115 -6.65 -11.10 22.98
N GLU A 116 -7.29 -9.95 22.76
CA GLU A 116 -8.51 -9.52 23.44
C GLU A 116 -9.74 -10.36 23.04
N GLY A 117 -9.64 -11.20 22.01
CA GLY A 117 -10.74 -12.01 21.48
C GLY A 117 -11.83 -11.19 20.77
N ARG A 118 -11.51 -9.96 20.37
CA ARG A 118 -12.42 -9.05 19.66
C ARG A 118 -12.51 -9.33 18.17
N ILE A 119 -11.51 -10.03 17.62
CA ILE A 119 -11.51 -10.58 16.26
C ILE A 119 -11.18 -12.08 16.30
N PRO A 120 -11.56 -12.86 15.28
CA PRO A 120 -11.32 -14.30 15.25
C PRO A 120 -9.84 -14.69 15.36
N LYS A 121 -9.56 -15.74 16.15
CA LYS A 121 -8.20 -16.32 16.27
C LYS A 121 -7.73 -17.04 15.01
N SER A 122 -8.66 -17.39 14.12
CA SER A 122 -8.39 -18.05 12.83
C SER A 122 -7.89 -17.07 11.77
N TRP A 123 -8.12 -15.76 11.96
CA TRP A 123 -7.73 -14.75 11.01
C TRP A 123 -6.22 -14.63 10.87
N LYS A 124 -5.79 -14.28 9.67
CA LYS A 124 -4.43 -13.87 9.34
C LYS A 124 -4.45 -12.40 8.90
N PHE A 125 -3.44 -11.66 9.34
CA PHE A 125 -3.24 -10.30 8.87
C PHE A 125 -2.79 -10.32 7.40
N GLN A 126 -3.36 -9.44 6.57
CA GLN A 126 -3.01 -9.28 5.16
C GLN A 126 -2.32 -7.94 4.95
N VAL A 127 -1.12 -7.96 4.39
CA VAL A 127 -0.47 -6.76 3.88
C VAL A 127 -0.66 -6.70 2.36
N SER A 128 -1.22 -5.61 1.88
CA SER A 128 -1.38 -5.35 0.44
C SER A 128 -0.28 -4.39 -0.03
N LEU A 129 0.61 -4.87 -0.91
CA LEU A 129 1.68 -4.08 -1.52
C LEU A 129 1.37 -3.85 -3.01
N PRO A 130 1.67 -2.66 -3.57
CA PRO A 130 1.56 -2.44 -5.00
C PRO A 130 2.70 -3.14 -5.75
N THR A 131 2.58 -3.21 -7.08
CA THR A 131 3.74 -3.49 -7.93
C THR A 131 4.61 -2.23 -8.08
N PRO A 132 5.92 -2.34 -8.31
CA PRO A 132 6.77 -1.19 -8.64
C PRO A 132 6.20 -0.35 -9.79
N LEU A 133 5.75 -1.02 -10.85
CA LEU A 133 5.15 -0.40 -12.04
C LEU A 133 3.92 0.47 -11.70
N ALA A 134 3.11 0.10 -10.70
CA ALA A 134 1.93 0.89 -10.35
C ALA A 134 2.32 2.30 -9.90
N THR A 135 3.28 2.41 -8.99
CA THR A 135 3.76 3.69 -8.48
C THR A 135 4.56 4.44 -9.54
N VAL A 136 5.51 3.77 -10.18
CA VAL A 136 6.37 4.40 -11.19
C VAL A 136 5.54 4.89 -12.38
N GLY A 137 4.63 4.05 -12.89
CA GLY A 137 3.76 4.40 -14.01
C GLY A 137 2.77 5.52 -13.71
N ALA A 138 2.33 5.65 -12.45
CA ALA A 138 1.38 6.68 -12.04
C ALA A 138 2.03 8.06 -11.86
N PHE A 139 3.25 8.12 -11.31
CA PHE A 139 3.86 9.37 -10.88
C PHE A 139 5.02 9.86 -11.76
N LEU A 140 5.77 8.97 -12.42
CA LEU A 140 6.97 9.36 -13.17
C LEU A 140 6.64 9.64 -14.64
N GLN A 141 7.32 10.65 -15.21
CA GLN A 141 7.32 10.87 -16.65
C GLN A 141 7.79 9.61 -17.38
N LEU A 142 7.14 9.29 -18.50
CA LEU A 142 7.37 8.04 -19.24
C LEU A 142 8.85 7.80 -19.55
N GLN A 143 9.60 8.84 -19.91
CA GLN A 143 11.03 8.76 -20.25
C GLN A 143 11.93 8.41 -19.06
N ASP A 144 11.47 8.67 -17.83
CA ASP A 144 12.24 8.48 -16.60
C ASP A 144 11.87 7.19 -15.86
N GLN A 145 10.76 6.53 -16.23
CA GLN A 145 10.28 5.32 -15.55
C GLN A 145 11.35 4.23 -15.50
N GLN A 146 12.03 3.97 -16.62
CA GLN A 146 13.10 2.97 -16.70
C GLN A 146 14.30 3.30 -15.78
N ALA A 147 14.57 4.58 -15.54
CA ALA A 147 15.67 5.02 -14.68
C ALA A 147 15.34 4.87 -13.18
N VAL A 148 14.07 5.07 -12.80
CA VAL A 148 13.63 5.11 -11.41
C VAL A 148 13.15 3.75 -10.90
N GLU A 149 12.54 2.93 -11.76
CA GLU A 149 11.92 1.65 -11.37
C GLU A 149 12.85 0.70 -10.60
N PRO A 150 14.13 0.50 -10.99
CA PRO A 150 15.02 -0.40 -10.26
C PRO A 150 15.25 0.02 -8.80
N ALA A 151 15.43 1.33 -8.55
CA ALA A 151 15.61 1.85 -7.19
C ALA A 151 14.33 1.74 -6.35
N TYR A 152 13.16 1.90 -6.98
CA TYR A 152 11.87 1.73 -6.31
C TYR A 152 11.60 0.25 -5.98
N GLU A 153 11.88 -0.65 -6.92
CA GLU A 153 11.76 -2.10 -6.71
C GLU A 153 12.67 -2.58 -5.58
N GLU A 154 13.94 -2.15 -5.57
CA GLU A 154 14.87 -2.47 -4.49
C GLU A 154 14.34 -2.01 -3.13
N ALA A 155 13.84 -0.77 -3.02
CA ALA A 155 13.26 -0.25 -1.81
C ALA A 155 12.03 -1.05 -1.33
N LEU A 156 11.13 -1.41 -2.26
CA LEU A 156 9.95 -2.21 -1.93
C LEU A 156 10.30 -3.63 -1.48
N LEU A 157 11.30 -4.25 -2.10
CA LEU A 157 11.80 -5.56 -1.71
C LEU A 157 12.50 -5.53 -0.34
N ASN A 158 13.22 -4.45 -0.03
CA ASN A 158 13.80 -4.25 1.29
C ASN A 158 12.70 -4.12 2.36
N GLU A 159 11.66 -3.32 2.10
CA GLU A 159 10.52 -3.24 3.02
C GLU A 159 9.76 -4.56 3.16
N LEU A 160 9.62 -5.34 2.08
CA LEU A 160 9.02 -6.67 2.14
C LEU A 160 9.80 -7.62 3.05
N GLN A 161 11.12 -7.50 3.14
CA GLN A 161 11.93 -8.32 4.05
C GLN A 161 11.73 -7.95 5.53
N GLU A 162 11.21 -6.76 5.81
CA GLU A 162 10.94 -6.29 7.17
C GLU A 162 9.55 -6.66 7.71
N ILE A 163 8.67 -7.19 6.84
CA ILE A 163 7.28 -7.56 7.13
C ILE A 163 7.19 -9.06 7.41
#